data_AF-A0A8C9S861-F1
#
_entry.id   AF-A0A8C9S861-F1
#
_cell.length_a   1.000
_cell.length_b   1.000
_cell.length_c   1.000
_cell.angle_alpha   90.00
_cell.angle_beta   90.00
_cell.angle_gamma   90.00
#
_symmetry.space_group_name_H-M   'P 1'
#
loop_
_entity.id
_entity.type
_entity.pdbx_description
1 polymer ?
#
loop_
_entity_poly.entity_id
_entity_poly.type
_entity_poly.pdbx_seq_one_letter_code
_entity_poly.pdbx_strand_id
1 'polypeptide(L)'
;RIMAPTLVFFLLLSALLLPGGKGCDLSWIQHRYGILSRETLSYLDSMGGEYSNATVPVPFPSSIYKTARIAPVGHSIERLSFLSEMIHKIKKLFNDNLEAVTWKRAELERFQDALYRQSHELHACVSHALEKLNPVIFQNYSSHSWELIRKVVRQHLQRLELLWVSVNMEKMSNKKDTEA
;
A
#
# COMPACT_ATOMS: atom_id res chain seq x y z
N ARG A 1 33.33 -5.37 -45.08
CA ARG A 1 33.80 -4.59 -43.92
C ARG A 1 33.09 -5.14 -42.69
N ILE A 2 33.80 -5.92 -41.90
CA ILE A 2 33.30 -6.65 -40.73
C ILE A 2 33.36 -5.69 -39.55
N MET A 3 32.23 -5.42 -38.90
CA MET A 3 32.20 -4.63 -37.66
C MET A 3 33.03 -5.35 -36.60
N ALA A 4 33.93 -4.61 -35.95
CA ALA A 4 34.82 -5.14 -34.93
C ALA A 4 34.01 -5.72 -33.74
N PRO A 5 34.32 -6.95 -33.28
CA PRO A 5 33.60 -7.62 -32.19
C PRO A 5 33.70 -6.89 -30.83
N THR A 6 34.52 -5.84 -30.73
CA THR A 6 34.68 -5.02 -29.53
C THR A 6 33.51 -4.07 -29.29
N LEU A 7 32.84 -3.56 -30.33
CA LEU A 7 31.72 -2.61 -30.17
C LEU A 7 30.42 -3.28 -29.69
N VAL A 8 30.21 -4.55 -30.05
CA VAL A 8 29.05 -5.34 -29.59
C VAL A 8 29.16 -5.63 -28.08
N PHE A 9 30.38 -5.82 -27.58
CA PHE A 9 30.62 -6.10 -26.16
C PHE A 9 30.35 -4.88 -25.25
N PHE A 10 30.65 -3.66 -25.73
CA PHE A 10 30.36 -2.43 -24.99
C PHE A 10 28.86 -2.08 -24.94
N LEU A 11 28.08 -2.42 -25.97
CA LEU A 11 26.63 -2.23 -25.98
C LEU A 11 25.88 -3.25 -25.10
N LEU A 12 26.44 -4.44 -24.90
CA LEU A 12 25.89 -5.43 -23.96
C LEU A 12 26.20 -5.07 -22.50
N LEU A 13 27.35 -4.43 -22.24
CA LEU A 13 27.72 -4.00 -20.89
C LEU A 13 26.94 -2.77 -20.41
N SER A 14 26.51 -1.89 -21.32
CA SER A 14 25.67 -0.73 -20.97
C SER A 14 24.21 -1.09 -20.67
N ALA A 15 23.71 -2.23 -21.15
CA ALA A 15 22.38 -2.74 -20.78
C ALA A 15 22.29 -3.26 -19.34
N LEU A 16 23.43 -3.59 -18.72
CA LEU A 16 23.54 -3.97 -17.30
C LEU A 16 23.66 -2.77 -16.35
N LEU A 17 23.85 -1.57 -16.89
CA LEU A 17 23.87 -0.31 -16.15
C LEU A 17 22.64 0.55 -16.50
N LEU A 18 21.47 -0.08 -16.59
CA LEU A 18 20.25 0.66 -16.29
C LEU A 18 20.36 1.08 -14.81
N PRO A 19 20.18 2.37 -14.46
CA PRO A 19 20.05 2.76 -13.07
C PRO A 19 18.93 1.92 -12.48
N GLY A 20 19.30 0.94 -11.66
CA GLY A 20 18.37 -0.03 -11.10
C GLY A 20 17.27 0.73 -10.38
N GLY A 21 16.07 0.74 -10.96
CA GLY A 21 14.87 1.05 -10.20
C GLY A 21 14.95 0.16 -8.96
N LYS A 22 14.91 0.76 -7.77
CA LYS A 22 15.06 0.01 -6.52
C LYS A 22 14.08 -1.17 -6.57
N GLY A 23 14.62 -2.37 -6.74
CA GLY A 23 13.82 -3.59 -6.79
C GLY A 23 13.09 -3.78 -5.46
N CYS A 24 12.12 -4.68 -5.44
CA CYS A 24 11.40 -5.04 -4.23
C CYS A 24 12.32 -5.24 -3.01
N ASP A 25 12.21 -4.37 -2.00
CA ASP A 25 12.90 -4.57 -0.72
C ASP A 25 12.09 -5.55 0.15
N LEU A 26 12.31 -6.84 -0.08
CA LEU A 26 11.67 -7.91 0.67
C LEU A 26 11.95 -7.83 2.18
N SER A 27 13.12 -7.29 2.57
CA SER A 27 13.49 -7.12 3.97
C SER A 27 12.62 -6.05 4.63
N TRP A 28 12.43 -4.92 3.95
CA TRP A 28 11.50 -3.89 4.42
C TRP A 28 10.08 -4.42 4.54
N ILE A 29 9.60 -5.15 3.53
CA ILE A 29 8.26 -5.75 3.54
C ILE A 29 8.12 -6.66 4.76
N GLN A 30 9.05 -7.59 4.97
CA GLN A 30 8.98 -8.58 6.05
C GLN A 30 9.08 -7.95 7.46
N HIS A 31 9.96 -6.97 7.65
CA HIS A 31 10.32 -6.51 9.00
C HIS A 31 9.74 -5.15 9.38
N ARG A 32 9.34 -4.33 8.40
CA ARG A 32 8.98 -2.92 8.64
C ARG A 32 7.55 -2.60 8.28
N TYR A 33 6.94 -3.30 7.30
CA TYR A 33 5.57 -3.02 6.88
C TYR A 33 4.58 -3.08 8.05
N GLY A 34 4.62 -4.14 8.86
CA GLY A 34 3.68 -4.30 9.99
C GLY A 34 3.82 -3.20 11.05
N ILE A 35 5.02 -2.68 11.29
CA ILE A 35 5.24 -1.57 12.23
C ILE A 35 4.62 -0.30 11.66
N LEU A 36 4.96 0.03 10.41
CA LEU A 36 4.46 1.24 9.76
C LEU A 36 2.95 1.20 9.56
N SER A 37 2.36 0.03 9.30
CA SER A 37 0.91 -0.16 9.18
C SER A 37 0.18 0.22 10.48
N ARG A 38 0.71 -0.18 11.64
CA ARG A 38 0.16 0.19 12.96
C ARG A 38 0.33 1.68 13.26
N GLU A 39 1.49 2.25 12.96
CA GLU A 39 1.73 3.69 13.10
C GLU A 39 0.75 4.49 12.24
N THR A 40 0.52 4.04 10.99
CA THR A 40 -0.45 4.65 10.07
C THR A 40 -1.85 4.67 10.67
N LEU A 41 -2.30 3.56 11.27
CA LEU A 41 -3.59 3.51 11.95
C LEU A 41 -3.62 4.46 13.16
N SER A 42 -2.54 4.51 13.94
CA SER A 42 -2.44 5.42 15.09
C SER A 42 -2.54 6.89 14.69
N TYR A 43 -1.89 7.31 13.61
CA TYR A 43 -1.98 8.69 13.10
C TYR A 43 -3.41 9.03 12.63
N LEU A 44 -4.12 8.08 12.02
CA LEU A 44 -5.52 8.25 11.62
C LEU A 44 -6.47 8.39 12.82
N ASP A 45 -6.24 7.60 13.86
CA ASP A 45 -7.02 7.63 15.09
C ASP A 45 -6.78 8.96 15.84
N SER A 46 -5.54 9.48 15.84
CA SER A 46 -5.16 10.68 16.60
C SER A 46 -5.46 12.02 15.90
N MET A 47 -5.55 12.05 14.56
CA MET A 47 -5.63 13.30 13.78
C MET A 47 -6.93 14.08 13.98
N GLY A 48 -8.09 13.40 14.09
CA GLY A 48 -9.41 14.02 14.14
C GLY A 48 -10.15 13.90 15.46
N GLY A 49 -9.50 13.31 16.48
CA GLY A 49 -10.18 12.95 17.74
C GLY A 49 -11.22 11.85 17.53
N GLU A 50 -12.27 11.87 18.37
CA GLU A 50 -13.33 10.87 18.35
C GLU A 50 -13.99 10.72 16.97
N TYR A 51 -14.33 9.49 16.61
CA TYR A 51 -15.00 9.21 15.35
C TYR A 51 -16.48 9.63 15.39
N SER A 52 -16.99 10.10 14.26
CA SER A 52 -18.41 10.38 14.11
C SER A 52 -19.28 9.14 14.37
N ASN A 53 -20.32 9.32 15.20
CA ASN A 53 -21.35 8.31 15.44
C ASN A 53 -22.31 8.14 14.26
N ALA A 54 -22.24 9.01 13.25
CA ALA A 54 -23.09 8.92 12.06
C ALA A 54 -22.85 7.62 11.28
N THR A 55 -23.94 7.16 10.65
CA THR A 55 -23.92 5.99 9.77
C THR A 55 -23.25 6.34 8.45
N VAL A 56 -22.33 5.49 8.01
CA VAL A 56 -21.71 5.63 6.68
C VAL A 56 -22.74 5.19 5.64
N PRO A 57 -23.08 6.02 4.64
CA PRO A 57 -24.12 5.71 3.65
C PRO A 57 -23.70 4.66 2.62
N VAL A 58 -22.43 4.26 2.63
CA VAL A 58 -21.86 3.26 1.73
C VAL A 58 -21.45 2.03 2.54
N PRO A 59 -21.90 0.83 2.16
CA PRO A 59 -21.52 -0.40 2.86
C PRO A 59 -20.03 -0.69 2.67
N PHE A 60 -19.37 -1.14 3.73
CA PHE A 60 -17.98 -1.58 3.66
C PHE A 60 -17.87 -2.87 2.83
N PRO A 61 -16.93 -2.95 1.86
CA PRO A 61 -16.82 -4.11 0.97
C PRO A 61 -16.14 -5.30 1.67
N SER A 62 -16.80 -5.91 2.66
CA SER A 62 -16.21 -6.98 3.48
C SER A 62 -15.86 -8.24 2.68
N SER A 63 -16.62 -8.53 1.62
CA SER A 63 -16.45 -9.74 0.79
C SER A 63 -15.10 -9.78 0.08
N ILE A 64 -14.65 -8.68 -0.54
CA ILE A 64 -13.38 -8.63 -1.28
C ILE A 64 -12.18 -8.84 -0.34
N TYR A 65 -12.23 -8.31 0.88
CA TYR A 65 -11.19 -8.53 1.89
C TYR A 65 -11.16 -9.97 2.39
N LYS A 66 -12.33 -10.59 2.55
CA LYS A 66 -12.43 -12.01 2.87
C LYS A 66 -11.80 -12.84 1.77
N THR A 67 -12.16 -12.59 0.51
CA THR A 67 -11.63 -13.29 -0.67
C THR A 67 -10.11 -13.17 -0.76
N ALA A 68 -9.56 -11.96 -0.63
CA ALA A 68 -8.12 -11.74 -0.65
C ALA A 68 -7.40 -12.53 0.46
N ARG A 69 -7.97 -12.56 1.67
CA ARG A 69 -7.37 -13.28 2.81
C ARG A 69 -7.41 -14.80 2.66
N ILE A 70 -8.49 -15.36 2.11
CA ILE A 70 -8.67 -16.82 1.96
C ILE A 70 -8.19 -17.36 0.61
N ALA A 71 -7.53 -16.54 -0.22
CA ALA A 71 -6.89 -17.02 -1.44
C ALA A 71 -5.98 -18.23 -1.12
N PRO A 72 -5.75 -19.17 -2.06
CA PRO A 72 -4.95 -20.35 -1.78
C PRO A 72 -3.50 -20.00 -1.38
N VAL A 73 -2.85 -20.91 -0.65
CA VAL A 73 -1.40 -20.84 -0.36
C VAL A 73 -0.64 -20.78 -1.69
N GLY A 74 0.37 -19.91 -1.78
CA GLY A 74 1.10 -19.64 -3.03
C GLY A 74 0.67 -18.35 -3.75
N HIS A 75 -0.50 -17.78 -3.41
CA HIS A 75 -1.00 -16.52 -4.00
C HIS A 75 -0.57 -15.26 -3.21
N SER A 76 0.63 -15.28 -2.66
CA SER A 76 1.17 -14.16 -1.86
C SER A 76 1.32 -12.87 -2.69
N ILE A 77 1.60 -12.99 -3.99
CA ILE A 77 1.73 -11.83 -4.90
C ILE A 77 0.38 -11.14 -5.11
N GLU A 78 -0.71 -11.88 -5.30
CA GLU A 78 -2.04 -11.32 -5.49
C GLU A 78 -2.54 -10.61 -4.23
N ARG A 79 -2.25 -11.16 -3.05
CA ARG A 79 -2.54 -10.49 -1.77
C ARG A 79 -1.73 -9.20 -1.61
N LEU A 80 -0.45 -9.21 -1.97
CA LEU A 80 0.41 -8.02 -1.97
C LEU A 80 -0.04 -6.99 -3.01
N SER A 81 -0.52 -7.42 -4.18
CA SER A 81 -1.08 -6.52 -5.21
C SER A 81 -2.34 -5.84 -4.71
N PHE A 82 -3.26 -6.60 -4.09
CA PHE A 82 -4.45 -6.03 -3.46
C PHE A 82 -4.10 -5.04 -2.35
N LEU A 83 -3.14 -5.39 -1.49
CA LEU A 83 -2.61 -4.52 -0.44
C LEU A 83 -2.04 -3.22 -1.01
N SER A 84 -1.19 -3.32 -2.04
CA SER A 84 -0.58 -2.20 -2.75
C SER A 84 -1.63 -1.28 -3.36
N GLU A 85 -2.63 -1.84 -4.04
CA GLU A 85 -3.71 -1.09 -4.67
C GLU A 85 -4.53 -0.31 -3.64
N MET A 86 -4.92 -0.94 -2.53
CA MET A 86 -5.72 -0.28 -1.51
C MET A 86 -4.96 0.84 -0.81
N ILE A 87 -3.69 0.61 -0.46
CA ILE A 87 -2.83 1.67 0.11
C ILE A 87 -2.66 2.82 -0.87
N HIS A 88 -2.47 2.53 -2.16
CA HIS A 88 -2.36 3.57 -3.19
C HIS A 88 -3.65 4.41 -3.29
N LYS A 89 -4.82 3.78 -3.29
CA LYS A 89 -6.13 4.47 -3.32
C LYS A 89 -6.34 5.36 -2.10
N ILE A 90 -6.01 4.86 -0.90
CA ILE A 90 -6.10 5.64 0.35
C ILE A 90 -5.13 6.83 0.31
N LYS A 91 -3.87 6.61 -0.11
CA LYS A 91 -2.89 7.70 -0.29
C LYS A 91 -3.43 8.79 -1.21
N LYS A 92 -3.99 8.41 -2.35
CA LYS A 92 -4.55 9.37 -3.31
C LYS A 92 -5.68 10.19 -2.68
N LEU A 93 -6.57 9.54 -1.93
CA LEU A 93 -7.69 10.19 -1.25
C LEU A 93 -7.23 11.23 -0.21
N PHE A 94 -6.20 10.93 0.57
CA PHE A 94 -5.68 11.85 1.59
C PHE A 94 -4.68 12.88 1.07
N ASN A 95 -4.30 12.81 -0.21
CA ASN A 95 -3.53 13.86 -0.87
C ASN A 95 -4.42 14.87 -1.62
N ASP A 96 -5.74 14.80 -1.41
CA ASP A 96 -6.71 15.72 -1.99
C ASP A 96 -6.90 16.99 -1.11
N ASN A 97 -7.85 17.87 -1.49
CA ASN A 97 -8.17 19.06 -0.71
C ASN A 97 -8.82 18.71 0.64
N LEU A 98 -8.04 18.89 1.70
CA LEU A 98 -8.42 18.66 3.10
C LEU A 98 -8.68 19.97 3.88
N GLU A 99 -8.81 21.12 3.22
CA GLU A 99 -9.01 22.42 3.91
C GLU A 99 -10.26 22.48 4.80
N ALA A 100 -11.26 21.65 4.51
CA ALA A 100 -12.50 21.60 5.28
C ALA A 100 -12.38 20.91 6.65
N VAL A 101 -11.26 20.23 6.95
CA VAL A 101 -11.07 19.50 8.21
C VAL A 101 -10.26 20.30 9.22
N THR A 102 -10.51 20.07 10.50
CA THR A 102 -9.78 20.68 11.63
C THR A 102 -8.78 19.71 12.26
N TRP A 103 -8.35 18.70 11.51
CA TRP A 103 -7.43 17.66 11.99
C TRP A 103 -6.07 18.24 12.43
N LYS A 104 -5.44 17.58 13.39
CA LYS A 104 -4.08 17.91 13.83
C LYS A 104 -3.12 17.74 12.65
N ARG A 105 -2.65 18.86 12.11
CA ARG A 105 -1.79 18.90 10.91
C ARG A 105 -0.59 17.95 11.01
N ALA A 106 0.12 17.94 12.14
CA ALA A 106 1.28 17.07 12.32
C ALA A 106 0.94 15.57 12.23
N GLU A 107 -0.24 15.15 12.71
CA GLU A 107 -0.67 13.75 12.61
C GLU A 107 -1.12 13.40 11.19
N LEU A 108 -1.77 14.35 10.50
CA LEU A 108 -2.13 14.21 9.08
C LEU A 108 -0.88 14.07 8.18
N GLU A 109 0.13 14.89 8.39
CA GLU A 109 1.40 14.83 7.64
C GLU A 109 2.10 13.47 7.86
N ARG A 110 2.21 13.02 9.12
CA ARG A 110 2.76 11.68 9.45
C ARG A 110 1.97 10.55 8.81
N PHE A 111 0.64 10.67 8.77
CA PHE A 111 -0.22 9.71 8.10
C PHE A 111 0.04 9.67 6.59
N GLN A 112 0.10 10.83 5.93
CA GLN A 112 0.39 10.94 4.49
C GLN A 112 1.78 10.39 4.15
N ASP A 113 2.79 10.69 4.96
CA ASP A 113 4.16 10.17 4.80
C ASP A 113 4.22 8.64 4.96
N ALA A 114 3.50 8.09 5.94
CA ALA A 114 3.43 6.66 6.16
C ALA A 114 2.72 5.94 4.99
N LEU A 115 1.66 6.52 4.43
CA LEU A 115 0.98 6.02 3.24
C LEU A 115 1.86 6.11 1.99
N TYR A 116 2.60 7.21 1.82
CA TYR A 116 3.56 7.37 0.74
C TYR A 116 4.60 6.26 0.78
N ARG A 117 5.21 6.04 1.96
CA ARG A 117 6.24 5.02 2.13
C ARG A 117 5.70 3.61 1.89
N GLN A 118 4.56 3.24 2.48
CA GLN A 118 3.93 1.94 2.20
C GLN A 118 3.62 1.76 0.72
N SER A 119 3.03 2.77 0.08
CA SER A 119 2.71 2.73 -1.35
C SER A 119 3.96 2.55 -2.21
N HIS A 120 5.05 3.24 -1.90
CA HIS A 120 6.30 3.17 -2.64
C HIS A 120 6.93 1.77 -2.54
N GLU A 121 7.11 1.27 -1.33
CA GLU A 121 7.77 -0.02 -1.09
C GLU A 121 6.95 -1.21 -1.60
N LEU A 122 5.62 -1.18 -1.44
CA LEU A 122 4.74 -2.21 -1.99
C LEU A 122 4.73 -2.19 -3.52
N HIS A 123 4.67 -1.01 -4.13
CA HIS A 123 4.64 -0.88 -5.58
C HIS A 123 5.91 -1.44 -6.24
N ALA A 124 7.07 -1.24 -5.62
CA ALA A 124 8.33 -1.83 -6.07
C ALA A 124 8.31 -3.37 -6.08
N CYS A 125 7.41 -4.00 -5.32
CA CYS A 125 7.25 -5.44 -5.21
C CYS A 125 6.20 -6.06 -6.13
N VAL A 126 5.31 -5.26 -6.73
CA VAL A 126 4.19 -5.75 -7.54
C VAL A 126 4.15 -5.10 -8.93
N SER A 127 5.26 -4.48 -9.35
CA SER A 127 5.40 -3.57 -10.49
C SER A 127 5.04 -4.14 -11.87
N HIS A 128 4.73 -5.43 -11.99
CA HIS A 128 4.18 -6.03 -13.22
C HIS A 128 2.65 -6.16 -13.25
N ALA A 129 1.94 -5.88 -12.14
CA ALA A 129 0.49 -6.13 -12.01
C ALA A 129 -0.38 -4.87 -12.02
N LEU A 130 0.21 -3.67 -12.09
CA LEU A 130 -0.51 -2.40 -11.94
C LEU A 130 -0.48 -1.55 -13.22
N GLU A 131 -1.01 -2.08 -14.32
CA GLU A 131 -1.40 -1.21 -15.43
C GLU A 131 -2.80 -0.60 -15.19
N LYS A 132 -2.81 0.73 -15.12
CA LYS A 132 -3.96 1.64 -15.15
C LYS A 132 -4.87 1.61 -13.91
N LEU A 133 -4.65 2.58 -13.02
CA LEU A 133 -5.72 3.07 -12.15
C LEU A 133 -6.06 4.50 -12.54
N ASN A 134 -7.32 4.69 -12.93
CA ASN A 134 -7.86 6.01 -13.20
C ASN A 134 -7.75 6.88 -11.95
N PRO A 135 -7.40 8.16 -12.09
CA PRO A 135 -7.49 9.07 -10.98
C PRO A 135 -8.95 9.16 -10.53
N VAL A 136 -9.25 8.70 -9.31
CA VAL A 136 -10.51 9.11 -8.68
C VAL A 136 -10.41 10.62 -8.47
N ILE A 137 -11.28 11.35 -9.16
CA ILE A 137 -11.44 12.80 -9.02
C ILE A 137 -12.42 12.98 -7.87
N PHE A 138 -11.91 13.56 -6.80
CA PHE A 138 -12.66 13.93 -5.61
C PHE A 138 -12.58 15.45 -5.51
N GLN A 139 -13.70 16.14 -5.29
CA GLN A 139 -13.68 17.59 -5.10
C GLN A 139 -14.67 18.00 -4.01
N ASN A 140 -14.18 18.88 -3.13
CA ASN A 140 -14.94 19.75 -2.23
C ASN A 140 -15.89 19.05 -1.24
N TYR A 141 -15.34 18.08 -0.50
CA TYR A 141 -16.07 17.41 0.58
C TYR A 141 -16.20 18.30 1.81
N SER A 142 -17.37 18.25 2.45
CA SER A 142 -17.59 18.89 3.74
C SER A 142 -16.73 18.24 4.85
N SER A 143 -16.50 18.97 5.94
CA SER A 143 -15.84 18.43 7.14
C SER A 143 -16.49 17.13 7.63
N HIS A 144 -17.83 17.09 7.64
CA HIS A 144 -18.60 15.91 8.02
C HIS A 144 -18.36 14.72 7.09
N SER A 145 -18.31 14.96 5.78
CA SER A 145 -18.00 13.94 4.78
C SER A 145 -16.61 13.35 5.00
N TRP A 146 -15.63 14.19 5.33
CA TRP A 146 -14.27 13.76 5.65
C TRP A 146 -14.19 12.90 6.91
N GLU A 147 -14.98 13.17 7.94
CA GLU A 147 -15.06 12.30 9.13
C GLU A 147 -15.65 10.92 8.81
N LEU A 148 -16.66 10.86 7.94
CA LEU A 148 -17.20 9.59 7.45
C LEU A 148 -16.15 8.83 6.62
N ILE A 149 -15.40 9.53 5.77
CA ILE A 149 -14.28 8.96 5.02
C ILE A 149 -13.20 8.44 5.97
N ARG A 150 -12.81 9.21 6.99
CA ARG A 150 -11.82 8.81 8.02
C ARG A 150 -12.23 7.50 8.69
N LYS A 151 -13.52 7.38 9.04
CA LYS A 151 -14.10 6.16 9.63
C LYS A 151 -14.04 4.95 8.69
N VAL A 152 -14.34 5.13 7.41
CA VAL A 152 -14.25 4.06 6.40
C VAL A 152 -12.81 3.63 6.14
N VAL A 153 -11.89 4.60 6.03
CA VAL A 153 -10.47 4.35 5.80
C VAL A 153 -9.86 3.60 6.99
N ARG A 154 -10.28 3.92 8.21
CA ARG A 154 -9.89 3.16 9.39
C ARG A 154 -10.22 1.67 9.25
N GLN A 155 -11.43 1.35 8.81
CA GLN A 155 -11.84 -0.03 8.57
C GLN A 155 -11.01 -0.69 7.47
N HIS A 156 -10.67 0.02 6.39
CA HIS A 156 -9.77 -0.49 5.36
C HIS A 156 -8.40 -0.83 5.94
N LEU A 157 -7.76 0.10 6.66
CA LEU A 157 -6.43 -0.12 7.24
C LEU A 157 -6.40 -1.32 8.21
N GLN A 158 -7.44 -1.47 9.05
CA GLN A 158 -7.57 -2.64 9.93
C GLN A 158 -7.67 -3.95 9.14
N ARG A 159 -8.41 -3.97 8.04
CA ARG A 159 -8.52 -5.16 7.18
C ARG A 159 -7.23 -5.45 6.41
N LEU A 160 -6.48 -4.41 6.02
CA LEU A 160 -5.19 -4.54 5.37
C LEU A 160 -4.12 -5.08 6.32
N GLU A 161 -4.13 -4.67 7.60
CA GLU A 161 -3.26 -5.25 8.62
C GLU A 161 -3.51 -6.76 8.79
N LEU A 162 -4.78 -7.18 8.87
CA LEU A 162 -5.13 -8.60 8.94
C LEU A 162 -4.70 -9.38 7.69
N LEU A 163 -4.81 -8.76 6.51
CA LEU A 163 -4.33 -9.35 5.26
C LEU A 163 -2.81 -9.51 5.28
N TRP A 164 -2.08 -8.50 5.75
CA TRP A 164 -0.63 -8.57 5.90
C TRP A 164 -0.19 -9.70 6.83
N VAL A 165 -0.86 -9.87 7.98
CA VAL A 165 -0.57 -10.98 8.90
C VAL A 165 -0.71 -12.33 8.19
N SER A 166 -1.72 -12.50 7.33
CA SER A 166 -1.88 -13.75 6.57
C SER A 166 -0.74 -14.01 5.59
N VAL A 167 -0.23 -12.98 4.91
CA VAL A 167 0.93 -13.07 4.01
C VAL A 167 2.20 -13.44 4.79
N ASN A 168 2.41 -12.83 5.94
CA ASN A 168 3.61 -13.08 6.75
C ASN A 168 3.64 -14.49 7.36
N MET A 169 2.48 -15.01 7.77
CA MET A 169 2.35 -16.38 8.29
C MET A 169 2.64 -17.45 7.24
N GLU A 170 2.21 -17.26 5.99
CA GLU A 170 2.50 -18.18 4.87
C GLU A 170 4.02 -18.29 4.63
N LYS A 171 4.74 -17.17 4.62
CA LYS A 171 6.20 -17.16 4.46
C LYS A 171 6.93 -17.88 5.59
N MET A 172 6.45 -17.77 6.84
CA MET A 172 7.04 -18.46 7.98
C MET A 172 6.83 -19.99 7.94
N SER A 173 5.74 -20.46 7.35
CA SER A 173 5.51 -21.89 7.11
C SER A 173 6.50 -22.44 6.09
N ASN A 174 6.59 -21.81 4.91
CA ASN A 174 7.44 -22.28 3.82
C ASN A 174 8.93 -22.28 4.20
N LYS A 175 9.38 -21.37 5.07
CA LYS A 175 10.76 -21.35 5.56
C LYS A 175 11.12 -22.60 6.37
N LYS A 176 10.21 -23.10 7.22
CA LYS A 176 10.45 -24.30 8.03
C LYS A 176 10.56 -25.57 7.18
N ASP A 177 9.81 -25.64 6.09
CA ASP A 177 9.82 -26.78 5.17
C ASP A 177 11.08 -26.81 4.27
N THR A 178 11.83 -25.70 4.20
CA THR A 178 13.06 -25.60 3.38
C THR A 178 14.35 -25.82 4.21
N GLU A 179 14.25 -25.76 5.54
CA GLU A 179 15.38 -25.93 6.48
C GLU A 179 15.37 -27.32 7.17
N ALA A 180 14.43 -28.21 6.80
CA ALA A 180 14.31 -29.59 7.27
C ALA A 180 14.68 -30.60 6.17
#